data_AF-A0A0Q4C5Y1-F1
#
_entry.id   AF-A0A0Q4C5Y1-F1
#
_cell.length_a   1.000
_cell.length_b   1.000
_cell.length_c   1.000
_cell.angle_alpha   90.00
_cell.angle_beta   90.00
_cell.angle_gamma   90.00
#
_symmetry.space_group_name_H-M   'P 1'
#
loop_
_entity.id
_entity.type
_entity.pdbx_description
1 polymer ?
#
loop_
_entity_poly.entity_id
_entity_poly.type
_entity_poly.pdbx_seq_one_letter_code
_entity_poly.pdbx_strand_id
1 'polypeptide(L)'
;MIAAAMIFSTAAVNAQLWDVNGNGGINNSNYVGTIDSTPLYLRVDGNSSNPGQALLNESGSFFVESSNNTNIAKAKGSIIAGLGNVLGSNANSSMVSGWQNDLSDAGGANIVAGQGNRIINQAGKSVALGWVNTIMDANQFAIGVGVELKSPYSAGLGIDLIATGNRSFVFGSGTGGGSKLTNNISNSIMFGVSTTPTMLIKDQQVGIRTITPTANFHTVGTVRLQNLPNGSGRALVVDANGNVMVASSTITKMAGGEEAGLQDQIDVLKNEIRELKELLKQNKVSVDLSSGSSEAKLYQNAPNPARGETSIRYYLPKESGDASVSVYNISGQLVKTIALKEKGNGSISITGLQGGAYVYQMTVGGKNIDSKKMLVQD
;
A
#
# COMPACT_ATOMS: atom_id res chain seq x y z
N MET A 1 54.87 -69.25 76.61
CA MET A 1 54.35 -68.11 77.40
C MET A 1 54.06 -66.96 76.45
N ILE A 2 52.91 -66.30 76.64
CA ILE A 2 52.52 -64.97 76.14
C ILE A 2 52.87 -64.69 74.66
N ALA A 3 51.92 -64.98 73.76
CA ALA A 3 51.83 -64.30 72.48
C ALA A 3 51.24 -62.90 72.71
N ALA A 4 51.98 -61.85 72.38
CA ALA A 4 51.47 -60.48 72.43
C ALA A 4 50.56 -60.24 71.23
N ALA A 5 49.26 -60.43 71.41
CA ALA A 5 48.26 -60.02 70.43
C ALA A 5 48.25 -58.48 70.36
N MET A 6 48.79 -57.91 69.27
CA MET A 6 48.50 -56.52 68.92
C MET A 6 47.02 -56.41 68.55
N ILE A 7 46.20 -56.07 69.53
CA ILE A 7 44.82 -55.62 69.31
C ILE A 7 44.93 -54.25 68.65
N PHE A 8 44.96 -54.24 67.32
CA PHE A 8 44.59 -53.04 66.57
C PHE A 8 43.12 -52.78 66.85
N SER A 9 42.86 -51.92 67.83
CA SER A 9 41.55 -51.32 68.02
C SER A 9 41.26 -50.46 66.79
N THR A 10 40.63 -51.06 65.78
CA THR A 10 39.94 -50.29 64.75
C THR A 10 38.84 -49.52 65.46
N ALA A 11 39.14 -48.27 65.82
CA ALA A 11 38.12 -47.31 66.16
C ALA A 11 37.04 -47.38 65.06
N ALA A 12 35.77 -47.37 65.45
CA ALA A 12 34.68 -47.24 64.50
C ALA A 12 34.75 -45.83 63.91
N VAL A 13 35.61 -45.64 62.91
CA VAL A 13 35.70 -44.41 62.14
C VAL A 13 34.41 -44.38 61.32
N ASN A 14 33.40 -43.68 61.82
CA ASN A 14 32.18 -43.32 61.09
C ASN A 14 32.48 -42.26 60.00
N ALA A 15 33.59 -42.44 59.28
CA ALA A 15 33.84 -41.76 58.02
C ALA A 15 33.25 -42.65 56.92
N GLN A 16 32.49 -42.03 56.01
CA GLN A 16 32.26 -42.64 54.70
C GLN A 16 33.61 -42.77 54.00
N LEU A 17 34.22 -43.95 54.10
CA LEU A 17 35.38 -44.34 53.29
C LEU A 17 34.91 -44.50 51.84
N TRP A 18 34.96 -43.40 51.09
CA TRP A 18 35.00 -43.46 49.64
C TRP A 18 36.37 -44.01 49.26
N ASP A 19 36.45 -45.30 48.93
CA ASP A 19 37.66 -45.87 48.32
C ASP A 19 37.78 -45.32 46.88
N VAL A 20 38.48 -44.20 46.78
CA VAL A 20 38.80 -43.50 45.53
C VAL A 20 40.24 -43.79 45.10
N ASN A 21 40.64 -45.06 45.08
CA ASN A 21 41.89 -45.52 44.46
C ASN A 21 41.88 -45.38 42.91
N GLY A 22 41.57 -44.18 42.41
CA GLY A 22 41.98 -43.69 41.10
C GLY A 22 43.38 -43.09 41.19
N ASN A 23 44.40 -43.94 41.33
CA ASN A 23 45.80 -43.50 41.32
C ASN A 23 46.25 -43.08 39.91
N GLY A 24 47.31 -42.27 39.82
CA GLY A 24 47.86 -41.81 38.54
C GLY A 24 48.26 -42.98 37.63
N GLY A 25 47.71 -43.01 36.40
CA GLY A 25 47.95 -44.09 35.43
C GLY A 25 46.76 -44.98 35.09
N ILE A 26 45.57 -44.70 35.66
CA ILE A 26 44.22 -44.85 35.08
C ILE A 26 44.11 -45.84 33.88
N ASN A 27 43.61 -47.04 34.14
CA ASN A 27 43.13 -48.03 33.16
C ASN A 27 42.15 -49.00 33.85
N ASN A 28 41.15 -49.60 33.21
CA ASN A 28 40.76 -49.57 31.79
C ASN A 28 39.31 -49.06 31.64
N SER A 29 38.98 -48.02 30.87
CA SER A 29 39.84 -47.02 30.25
C SER A 29 39.26 -45.59 30.34
N ASN A 30 38.72 -45.11 31.47
CA ASN A 30 38.46 -45.71 32.80
C ASN A 30 37.62 -44.69 33.64
N TYR A 31 36.89 -45.19 34.66
CA TYR A 31 36.28 -44.56 35.88
C TYR A 31 35.64 -43.14 35.82
N VAL A 32 34.57 -42.79 36.56
CA VAL A 32 33.76 -43.48 37.60
C VAL A 32 32.42 -43.95 37.00
N GLY A 33 32.07 -45.23 37.16
CA GLY A 33 30.87 -45.82 36.55
C GLY A 33 30.73 -47.33 36.79
N THR A 34 29.64 -47.92 36.31
CA THR A 34 29.41 -49.38 36.27
C THR A 34 29.89 -50.00 34.95
N ILE A 35 30.10 -51.33 34.94
CA ILE A 35 30.57 -52.09 33.76
C ILE A 35 29.46 -52.89 33.04
N ASP A 36 28.25 -52.85 33.58
CA ASP A 36 27.04 -53.51 33.09
C ASP A 36 25.87 -52.51 33.07
N SER A 37 24.63 -52.99 32.88
CA SER A 37 23.43 -52.14 32.91
C SER A 37 22.90 -51.84 34.32
N THR A 38 23.69 -52.06 35.38
CA THR A 38 23.32 -51.68 36.74
C THR A 38 23.54 -50.17 36.91
N PRO A 39 22.59 -49.41 37.48
CA PRO A 39 22.77 -47.97 37.62
C PRO A 39 23.79 -47.60 38.70
N LEU A 40 24.64 -46.60 38.43
CA LEU A 40 25.43 -45.95 39.49
C LEU A 40 24.62 -44.83 40.14
N TYR A 41 24.35 -44.93 41.45
CA TYR A 41 23.58 -43.95 42.21
C TYR A 41 24.48 -42.96 42.99
N LEU A 42 24.10 -41.68 42.94
CA LEU A 42 24.62 -40.58 43.76
C LEU A 42 23.44 -40.04 44.60
N ARG A 43 23.47 -40.20 45.93
CA ARG A 43 22.34 -39.85 46.82
C ARG A 43 22.73 -38.82 47.88
N VAL A 44 21.76 -38.01 48.30
CA VAL A 44 21.87 -37.07 49.43
C VAL A 44 20.67 -37.29 50.36
N ASP A 45 20.86 -37.06 51.67
CA ASP A 45 19.84 -37.23 52.73
C ASP A 45 19.24 -38.66 52.80
N GLY A 46 20.12 -39.66 52.95
CA GLY A 46 19.74 -41.08 53.00
C GLY A 46 18.86 -41.52 54.19
N ASN A 47 18.54 -40.62 55.13
CA ASN A 47 17.58 -40.88 56.21
C ASN A 47 16.12 -40.54 55.80
N SER A 48 15.92 -39.79 54.71
CA SER A 48 14.60 -39.56 54.13
C SER A 48 14.02 -40.86 53.57
N SER A 49 12.69 -41.01 53.62
CA SER A 49 11.97 -42.08 52.89
C SER A 49 11.93 -41.84 51.38
N ASN A 50 12.28 -40.64 50.91
CA ASN A 50 12.43 -40.28 49.50
C ASN A 50 13.64 -39.31 49.35
N PRO A 51 14.89 -39.81 49.42
CA PRO A 51 16.09 -38.99 49.22
C PRO A 51 16.15 -38.42 47.79
N GLY A 52 16.87 -37.31 47.59
CA GLY A 52 17.21 -36.86 46.24
C GLY A 52 18.32 -37.73 45.64
N GLN A 53 18.26 -38.03 44.34
CA GLN A 53 19.30 -38.81 43.66
C GLN A 53 19.65 -38.30 42.26
N ALA A 54 20.91 -38.49 41.89
CA ALA A 54 21.38 -38.46 40.51
C ALA A 54 21.96 -39.84 40.15
N LEU A 55 21.88 -40.26 38.89
CA LEU A 55 22.34 -41.59 38.50
C LEU A 55 22.80 -41.70 37.04
N LEU A 56 23.64 -42.70 36.78
CA LEU A 56 24.01 -43.15 35.44
C LEU A 56 23.31 -44.50 35.17
N ASN A 57 22.28 -44.53 34.33
CA ASN A 57 21.46 -45.73 34.05
C ASN A 57 21.87 -46.46 32.76
N GLU A 58 22.28 -45.69 31.76
CA GLU A 58 22.61 -46.15 30.42
C GLU A 58 23.94 -45.55 30.00
N SER A 59 24.61 -46.13 29.01
CA SER A 59 25.91 -45.65 28.53
C SER A 59 25.87 -44.16 28.16
N GLY A 60 26.53 -43.33 28.97
CA GLY A 60 26.61 -41.87 28.82
C GLY A 60 25.35 -41.09 29.22
N SER A 61 24.32 -41.72 29.81
CA SER A 61 23.08 -41.03 30.20
C SER A 61 23.06 -40.68 31.69
N PHE A 62 22.87 -39.39 31.99
CA PHE A 62 22.89 -38.84 33.34
C PHE A 62 21.52 -38.29 33.75
N PHE A 63 21.06 -38.70 34.93
CA PHE A 63 19.76 -38.35 35.48
C PHE A 63 19.92 -37.53 36.76
N VAL A 64 19.04 -36.55 36.96
CA VAL A 64 18.89 -35.79 38.21
C VAL A 64 17.41 -35.78 38.60
N GLU A 65 17.07 -36.44 39.70
CA GLU A 65 15.68 -36.70 40.07
C GLU A 65 15.23 -35.92 41.30
N SER A 66 14.06 -35.28 41.21
CA SER A 66 13.38 -34.68 42.37
C SER A 66 12.49 -35.69 43.13
N SER A 67 12.24 -36.86 42.56
CA SER A 67 11.60 -38.00 43.23
C SER A 67 12.10 -39.30 42.61
N ASN A 68 12.44 -40.27 43.45
CA ASN A 68 13.22 -41.44 43.06
C ASN A 68 12.55 -42.31 41.99
N ASN A 69 13.35 -42.71 41.00
CA ASN A 69 13.04 -43.67 39.94
C ASN A 69 11.78 -43.27 39.13
N THR A 70 11.57 -41.96 38.93
CA THR A 70 10.43 -41.45 38.16
C THR A 70 10.80 -41.16 36.71
N ASN A 71 12.07 -40.89 36.42
CA ASN A 71 12.55 -40.73 35.06
C ASN A 71 12.99 -42.09 34.48
N ILE A 72 12.70 -42.31 33.20
CA ILE A 72 13.00 -43.56 32.50
C ILE A 72 13.70 -43.20 31.19
N ALA A 73 14.91 -43.71 30.93
CA ALA A 73 15.46 -43.71 29.57
C ALA A 73 16.04 -45.08 29.23
N LYS A 74 15.70 -45.56 28.03
CA LYS A 74 16.38 -46.66 27.32
C LYS A 74 17.43 -46.13 26.32
N ALA A 75 17.68 -44.83 26.37
CA ALA A 75 18.46 -44.08 25.41
C ALA A 75 19.87 -43.80 25.95
N LYS A 76 20.87 -43.81 25.06
CA LYS A 76 22.29 -43.54 25.40
C LYS A 76 22.64 -42.07 25.22
N GLY A 77 23.58 -41.56 26.02
CA GLY A 77 24.14 -40.21 25.88
C GLY A 77 23.16 -39.06 26.20
N SER A 78 22.13 -39.28 27.01
CA SER A 78 21.07 -38.29 27.29
C SER A 78 21.20 -37.65 28.69
N ILE A 79 20.81 -36.40 28.84
CA ILE A 79 20.73 -35.71 30.15
C ILE A 79 19.25 -35.53 30.51
N ILE A 80 18.82 -36.05 31.66
CA ILE A 80 17.42 -35.99 32.11
C ILE A 80 17.34 -35.35 33.50
N ALA A 81 16.50 -34.33 33.68
CA ALA A 81 16.32 -33.64 34.96
C ALA A 81 14.84 -33.44 35.32
N GLY A 82 14.47 -33.72 36.57
CA GLY A 82 13.13 -33.47 37.10
C GLY A 82 12.34 -34.75 37.41
N LEU A 83 11.11 -34.84 36.91
CA LEU A 83 10.11 -35.83 37.35
C LEU A 83 9.38 -36.48 36.17
N GLY A 84 9.29 -37.82 36.15
CA GLY A 84 8.34 -38.52 35.27
C GLY A 84 8.65 -38.45 33.78
N ASN A 85 9.87 -38.08 33.37
CA ASN A 85 10.24 -37.98 31.95
C ASN A 85 10.57 -39.37 31.38
N VAL A 86 10.09 -39.67 30.17
CA VAL A 86 10.26 -41.00 29.53
C VAL A 86 10.95 -40.85 28.19
N LEU A 87 12.04 -41.59 27.97
CA LEU A 87 12.80 -41.63 26.71
C LEU A 87 12.88 -43.07 26.17
N GLY A 88 12.43 -43.27 24.93
CA GLY A 88 12.54 -44.53 24.19
C GLY A 88 13.99 -44.87 23.80
N SER A 89 14.22 -46.08 23.29
CA SER A 89 15.57 -46.53 22.89
C SER A 89 16.22 -45.64 21.84
N ASN A 90 15.40 -45.04 20.98
CA ASN A 90 15.83 -44.27 19.82
C ASN A 90 15.97 -42.77 20.14
N ALA A 91 15.60 -42.33 21.36
CA ALA A 91 15.66 -40.95 21.82
C ALA A 91 17.06 -40.53 22.32
N ASN A 92 18.13 -41.14 21.77
CA ASN A 92 19.50 -40.97 22.22
C ASN A 92 20.00 -39.53 22.05
N SER A 93 21.04 -39.15 22.80
CA SER A 93 21.68 -37.84 22.69
C SER A 93 20.73 -36.66 22.94
N SER A 94 19.73 -36.84 23.82
CA SER A 94 18.70 -35.82 24.10
C SER A 94 18.91 -35.16 25.46
N MET A 95 18.56 -33.88 25.58
CA MET A 95 18.48 -33.14 26.84
C MET A 95 17.01 -32.95 27.20
N VAL A 96 16.56 -33.44 28.35
CA VAL A 96 15.16 -33.38 28.79
C VAL A 96 15.09 -32.83 30.21
N SER A 97 14.26 -31.81 30.44
CA SER A 97 14.06 -31.23 31.78
C SER A 97 12.61 -30.89 32.10
N GLY A 98 12.27 -30.95 33.38
CA GLY A 98 10.93 -30.64 33.89
C GLY A 98 10.11 -31.91 34.16
N TRP A 99 8.83 -31.90 33.80
CA TRP A 99 7.83 -32.84 34.30
C TRP A 99 7.07 -33.57 33.19
N GLN A 100 6.99 -34.90 33.27
CA GLN A 100 6.09 -35.72 32.43
C GLN A 100 6.32 -35.58 30.92
N ASN A 101 7.53 -35.24 30.46
CA ASN A 101 7.82 -35.18 29.02
C ASN A 101 7.96 -36.61 28.44
N ASP A 102 7.31 -36.86 27.32
CA ASP A 102 7.17 -38.18 26.67
C ASP A 102 7.90 -38.22 25.34
N LEU A 103 9.06 -38.87 25.34
CA LEU A 103 9.91 -39.19 24.19
C LEU A 103 9.97 -40.72 23.99
N SER A 104 8.94 -41.46 24.40
CA SER A 104 8.91 -42.94 24.35
C SER A 104 9.00 -43.49 22.92
N ASP A 105 8.53 -42.74 21.93
CA ASP A 105 8.58 -43.02 20.50
C ASP A 105 9.34 -41.92 19.71
N ALA A 106 10.30 -41.25 20.36
CA ALA A 106 11.15 -40.26 19.71
C ALA A 106 12.38 -40.88 19.05
N GLY A 107 12.86 -40.23 17.98
CA GLY A 107 14.23 -40.32 17.49
C GLY A 107 15.17 -39.41 18.30
N GLY A 108 16.47 -39.46 18.01
CA GLY A 108 17.49 -38.84 18.86
C GLY A 108 17.70 -37.33 18.65
N ALA A 109 18.64 -36.77 19.44
CA ALA A 109 19.13 -35.40 19.38
C ALA A 109 18.09 -34.30 19.66
N ASN A 110 17.27 -34.47 20.71
CA ASN A 110 16.25 -33.48 21.08
C ASN A 110 16.66 -32.58 22.26
N ILE A 111 16.05 -31.41 22.33
CA ILE A 111 16.07 -30.54 23.53
C ILE A 111 14.62 -30.33 24.00
N VAL A 112 14.28 -30.82 25.18
CA VAL A 112 12.92 -30.75 25.73
C VAL A 112 12.95 -30.12 27.12
N ALA A 113 12.09 -29.14 27.37
CA ALA A 113 11.98 -28.51 28.68
C ALA A 113 10.55 -28.08 29.01
N GLY A 114 10.16 -28.26 30.27
CA GLY A 114 8.84 -27.86 30.77
C GLY A 114 7.97 -29.07 31.09
N GLN A 115 6.67 -29.01 30.79
CA GLN A 115 5.70 -30.02 31.23
C GLN A 115 4.95 -30.70 30.08
N GLY A 116 4.89 -32.03 30.09
CA GLY A 116 3.99 -32.79 29.23
C GLY A 116 4.26 -32.69 27.73
N ASN A 117 5.46 -32.25 27.33
CA ASN A 117 5.83 -32.17 25.92
C ASN A 117 6.06 -33.57 25.35
N ARG A 118 5.68 -33.79 24.09
CA ARG A 118 5.68 -35.09 23.44
C ARG A 118 6.48 -35.07 22.14
N ILE A 119 7.36 -36.04 21.95
CA ILE A 119 8.05 -36.28 20.69
C ILE A 119 7.77 -37.74 20.28
N ILE A 120 7.11 -37.92 19.14
CA ILE A 120 6.56 -39.21 18.68
C ILE A 120 6.85 -39.45 17.19
N ASN A 121 6.45 -40.60 16.66
CA ASN A 121 6.64 -41.01 15.26
C ASN A 121 8.11 -41.02 14.83
N GLN A 122 9.02 -41.37 15.75
CA GLN A 122 10.48 -41.34 15.54
C GLN A 122 11.04 -39.94 15.19
N ALA A 123 10.30 -38.87 15.49
CA ALA A 123 10.76 -37.50 15.34
C ALA A 123 12.00 -37.22 16.20
N GLY A 124 12.98 -36.52 15.62
CA GLY A 124 14.26 -36.22 16.25
C GLY A 124 14.89 -34.93 15.72
N LYS A 125 16.03 -34.52 16.29
CA LYS A 125 16.71 -33.25 15.98
C LYS A 125 15.83 -32.02 16.26
N SER A 126 14.96 -32.12 17.27
CA SER A 126 13.85 -31.20 17.51
C SER A 126 13.92 -30.53 18.89
N VAL A 127 13.26 -29.39 19.03
CA VAL A 127 13.21 -28.59 20.26
C VAL A 127 11.76 -28.42 20.71
N ALA A 128 11.43 -28.80 21.95
CA ALA A 128 10.10 -28.65 22.54
C ALA A 128 10.18 -27.96 23.92
N LEU A 129 9.77 -26.70 24.02
CA LEU A 129 9.89 -25.90 25.25
C LEU A 129 8.52 -25.37 25.68
N GLY A 130 8.13 -25.64 26.93
CA GLY A 130 6.89 -25.14 27.54
C GLY A 130 5.92 -26.26 27.95
N TRP A 131 4.64 -26.14 27.61
CA TRP A 131 3.57 -27.00 28.14
C TRP A 131 2.75 -27.71 27.04
N VAL A 132 2.66 -29.03 27.10
CA VAL A 132 1.86 -29.90 26.19
C VAL A 132 2.13 -29.70 24.69
N ASN A 133 3.35 -29.32 24.30
CA ASN A 133 3.71 -29.27 22.89
C ASN A 133 3.91 -30.68 22.31
N THR A 134 3.57 -30.90 21.04
CA THR A 134 3.69 -32.21 20.37
C THR A 134 4.42 -32.09 19.05
N ILE A 135 5.49 -32.86 18.90
CA ILE A 135 6.38 -32.93 17.72
C ILE A 135 6.24 -34.32 17.10
N MET A 136 5.97 -34.36 15.79
CA MET A 136 5.64 -35.58 15.04
C MET A 136 6.50 -35.80 13.79
N ASP A 137 7.48 -34.91 13.53
CA ASP A 137 8.46 -35.06 12.45
C ASP A 137 9.82 -34.46 12.86
N ALA A 138 10.88 -34.74 12.11
CA ALA A 138 12.23 -34.32 12.44
C ALA A 138 12.52 -32.84 12.10
N ASN A 139 13.48 -32.27 12.84
CA ASN A 139 13.96 -30.88 12.69
C ASN A 139 12.86 -29.83 12.98
N GLN A 140 12.08 -30.04 14.03
CA GLN A 140 10.93 -29.19 14.42
C GLN A 140 11.23 -28.35 15.67
N PHE A 141 10.61 -27.16 15.77
CA PHE A 141 10.81 -26.24 16.90
C PHE A 141 9.46 -25.77 17.49
N ALA A 142 9.02 -26.37 18.60
CA ALA A 142 7.81 -26.01 19.31
C ALA A 142 8.14 -25.26 20.61
N ILE A 143 7.66 -24.02 20.74
CA ILE A 143 7.91 -23.18 21.93
C ILE A 143 6.61 -22.53 22.38
N GLY A 144 6.19 -22.80 23.61
CA GLY A 144 4.99 -22.22 24.23
C GLY A 144 4.03 -23.28 24.76
N VAL A 145 2.73 -23.17 24.44
CA VAL A 145 1.68 -24.00 25.02
C VAL A 145 0.84 -24.66 23.94
N GLY A 146 0.78 -25.99 23.92
CA GLY A 146 -0.10 -26.73 23.01
C GLY A 146 0.22 -26.52 21.52
N VAL A 147 1.50 -26.38 21.17
CA VAL A 147 1.96 -26.31 19.78
C VAL A 147 2.08 -27.72 19.19
N GLU A 148 1.42 -27.99 18.06
CA GLU A 148 1.48 -29.27 17.33
C GLU A 148 2.22 -29.15 15.99
N LEU A 149 3.29 -29.91 15.77
CA LEU A 149 4.10 -29.85 14.55
C LEU A 149 4.09 -31.21 13.83
N LYS A 150 3.63 -31.25 12.57
CA LYS A 150 3.30 -32.50 11.84
C LYS A 150 4.02 -32.69 10.50
N SER A 151 5.02 -31.86 10.20
CA SER A 151 5.79 -31.94 8.95
C SER A 151 7.21 -31.43 9.13
N PRO A 152 8.19 -31.84 8.31
CA PRO A 152 9.59 -31.59 8.62
C PRO A 152 9.94 -30.11 8.44
N TYR A 153 10.92 -29.65 9.22
CA TYR A 153 11.39 -28.25 9.24
C TYR A 153 10.33 -27.21 9.63
N SER A 154 9.26 -27.61 10.34
CA SER A 154 8.22 -26.69 10.82
C SER A 154 8.51 -26.16 12.23
N ALA A 155 7.91 -25.02 12.57
CA ALA A 155 8.03 -24.43 13.90
C ALA A 155 6.75 -23.73 14.35
N GLY A 156 6.55 -23.64 15.66
CA GLY A 156 5.46 -22.90 16.27
C GLY A 156 5.91 -22.19 17.54
N LEU A 157 5.61 -20.89 17.64
CA LEU A 157 5.92 -20.06 18.81
C LEU A 157 4.65 -19.37 19.33
N GLY A 158 4.17 -19.79 20.50
CA GLY A 158 3.02 -19.21 21.16
C GLY A 158 2.04 -20.24 21.74
N ILE A 159 0.74 -19.97 21.66
CA ILE A 159 -0.30 -20.75 22.35
C ILE A 159 -1.28 -21.34 21.34
N ASP A 160 -1.65 -22.61 21.49
CA ASP A 160 -2.67 -23.27 20.65
C ASP A 160 -2.38 -23.10 19.15
N LEU A 161 -1.27 -23.68 18.69
CA LEU A 161 -0.81 -23.57 17.31
C LEU A 161 -0.68 -24.94 16.65
N ILE A 162 -0.88 -25.02 15.33
CA ILE A 162 -0.55 -26.21 14.52
C ILE A 162 0.28 -25.80 13.30
N ALA A 163 1.33 -26.55 12.98
CA ALA A 163 2.03 -26.46 11.70
C ALA A 163 2.06 -27.84 10.98
N THR A 164 1.44 -27.93 9.81
CA THR A 164 1.38 -29.17 8.99
C THR A 164 1.82 -28.97 7.54
N GLY A 165 2.41 -27.83 7.20
CA GLY A 165 3.13 -27.65 5.94
C GLY A 165 4.61 -28.00 6.09
N ASN A 166 5.25 -28.52 5.04
CA ASN A 166 6.70 -28.68 5.04
C ASN A 166 7.37 -27.29 5.08
N ARG A 167 8.32 -27.05 6.00
CA ARG A 167 8.90 -25.71 6.19
C ARG A 167 7.83 -24.64 6.47
N SER A 168 6.82 -24.98 7.28
CA SER A 168 5.78 -24.04 7.72
C SER A 168 6.03 -23.55 9.15
N PHE A 169 5.89 -22.25 9.36
CA PHE A 169 6.14 -21.60 10.64
C PHE A 169 4.86 -20.89 11.10
N VAL A 170 4.53 -20.95 12.39
CA VAL A 170 3.31 -20.32 12.94
C VAL A 170 3.61 -19.57 14.24
N PHE A 171 3.07 -18.36 14.36
CA PHE A 171 3.38 -17.44 15.45
C PHE A 171 2.10 -16.81 16.01
N GLY A 172 1.97 -16.80 17.35
CA GLY A 172 0.92 -16.07 18.06
C GLY A 172 0.02 -16.95 18.92
N SER A 173 -1.30 -16.88 18.72
CA SER A 173 -2.27 -17.57 19.59
C SER A 173 -3.49 -18.11 18.84
N GLY A 174 -3.92 -19.33 19.19
CA GLY A 174 -5.32 -19.75 19.08
C GLY A 174 -6.22 -19.05 20.10
N THR A 175 -7.48 -19.50 20.24
CA THR A 175 -8.47 -18.88 21.15
C THR A 175 -8.71 -19.67 22.45
N GLY A 176 -7.87 -20.67 22.75
CA GLY A 176 -8.09 -21.58 23.87
C GLY A 176 -9.02 -22.75 23.53
N GLY A 177 -9.16 -23.70 24.47
CA GLY A 177 -10.16 -24.77 24.40
C GLY A 177 -10.03 -25.72 23.20
N GLY A 178 -8.81 -25.90 22.67
CA GLY A 178 -8.55 -26.72 21.48
C GLY A 178 -8.73 -26.00 20.14
N SER A 179 -9.10 -24.71 20.14
CA SER A 179 -9.25 -23.91 18.94
C SER A 179 -7.92 -23.25 18.54
N LYS A 180 -7.18 -23.92 17.65
CA LYS A 180 -5.78 -23.59 17.31
C LYS A 180 -5.63 -22.77 16.02
N LEU A 181 -4.63 -21.89 15.98
CA LEU A 181 -4.16 -21.25 14.73
C LEU A 181 -3.34 -22.26 13.92
N THR A 182 -3.76 -22.56 12.69
CA THR A 182 -3.18 -23.65 11.89
C THR A 182 -2.50 -23.16 10.61
N ASN A 183 -1.20 -23.40 10.49
CA ASN A 183 -0.45 -23.25 9.24
C ASN A 183 -0.22 -24.62 8.56
N ASN A 184 -1.07 -24.97 7.59
CA ASN A 184 -0.93 -26.18 6.78
C ASN A 184 -0.20 -25.94 5.44
N ILE A 185 0.47 -24.80 5.27
CA ILE A 185 0.98 -24.34 3.98
C ILE A 185 2.50 -24.46 3.93
N SER A 186 3.02 -25.25 3.00
CA SER A 186 4.47 -25.43 2.85
C SER A 186 5.19 -24.15 2.42
N ASN A 187 6.45 -24.00 2.85
CA ASN A 187 7.32 -22.83 2.61
C ASN A 187 6.66 -21.49 3.02
N SER A 188 6.15 -21.42 4.25
CA SER A 188 5.37 -20.27 4.70
C SER A 188 5.56 -19.90 6.17
N ILE A 189 5.24 -18.65 6.50
CA ILE A 189 5.29 -18.06 7.84
C ILE A 189 3.93 -17.42 8.12
N MET A 190 3.23 -17.86 9.17
CA MET A 190 1.90 -17.43 9.54
C MET A 190 1.90 -16.70 10.89
N PHE A 191 1.15 -15.59 10.98
CA PHE A 191 0.92 -14.84 12.22
C PHE A 191 -0.58 -14.71 12.50
N GLY A 192 -1.00 -14.86 13.75
CA GLY A 192 -2.37 -14.62 14.16
C GLY A 192 -2.58 -14.73 15.68
N VAL A 193 -3.65 -14.11 16.17
CA VAL A 193 -4.08 -14.18 17.60
C VAL A 193 -5.53 -14.68 17.73
N SER A 194 -5.94 -15.49 16.77
CA SER A 194 -7.21 -16.22 16.74
C SER A 194 -7.04 -17.49 15.91
N THR A 195 -8.08 -18.32 15.77
CA THR A 195 -8.09 -19.43 14.79
C THR A 195 -7.89 -18.97 13.34
N THR A 196 -8.20 -17.71 13.03
CA THR A 196 -7.99 -17.10 11.71
C THR A 196 -6.68 -16.28 11.70
N PRO A 197 -5.76 -16.51 10.73
CA PRO A 197 -4.52 -15.76 10.64
C PRO A 197 -4.73 -14.29 10.28
N THR A 198 -3.91 -13.44 10.89
CA THR A 198 -3.79 -12.02 10.57
C THR A 198 -2.88 -11.80 9.35
N MET A 199 -1.85 -12.63 9.18
CA MET A 199 -0.88 -12.52 8.10
C MET A 199 -0.32 -13.90 7.71
N LEU A 200 -0.03 -14.10 6.43
CA LEU A 200 0.76 -15.21 5.90
C LEU A 200 1.81 -14.66 4.94
N ILE A 201 3.03 -15.14 5.03
CA ILE A 201 4.06 -15.00 3.99
C ILE A 201 4.27 -16.40 3.40
N LYS A 202 4.18 -16.55 2.08
CA LYS A 202 4.46 -17.81 1.39
C LYS A 202 5.42 -17.54 0.24
N ASP A 203 6.59 -18.16 0.25
CA ASP A 203 7.69 -17.84 -0.67
C ASP A 203 7.99 -16.32 -0.70
N GLN A 204 7.56 -15.59 -1.74
CA GLN A 204 7.70 -14.12 -1.88
C GLN A 204 6.36 -13.36 -1.75
N GLN A 205 5.28 -14.07 -1.48
CA GLN A 205 3.90 -13.58 -1.47
C GLN A 205 3.45 -13.23 -0.05
N VAL A 206 2.94 -12.02 0.14
CA VAL A 206 2.47 -11.51 1.45
C VAL A 206 0.95 -11.36 1.42
N GLY A 207 0.28 -12.08 2.32
CA GLY A 207 -1.15 -12.00 2.55
C GLY A 207 -1.45 -11.39 3.91
N ILE A 208 -2.23 -10.31 3.95
CA ILE A 208 -2.82 -9.79 5.19
C ILE A 208 -4.30 -10.20 5.17
N ARG A 209 -4.74 -10.90 6.22
CA ARG A 209 -6.07 -11.54 6.34
C ARG A 209 -6.41 -12.52 5.21
N THR A 210 -5.41 -13.16 4.61
CA THR A 210 -5.56 -14.25 3.63
C THR A 210 -4.45 -15.29 3.79
N ILE A 211 -4.76 -16.54 3.44
CA ILE A 211 -3.81 -17.67 3.43
C ILE A 211 -3.43 -18.14 2.02
N THR A 212 -3.96 -17.52 0.98
CA THR A 212 -3.60 -17.79 -0.42
C THR A 212 -3.12 -16.51 -1.08
N PRO A 213 -2.01 -15.91 -0.61
CA PRO A 213 -1.47 -14.70 -1.22
C PRO A 213 -1.01 -15.02 -2.65
N THR A 214 -1.63 -14.39 -3.64
CA THR A 214 -1.33 -14.61 -5.07
C THR A 214 -0.38 -13.56 -5.65
N ALA A 215 -0.25 -12.41 -4.98
CA ALA A 215 0.67 -11.35 -5.33
C ALA A 215 1.90 -11.38 -4.42
N ASN A 216 3.08 -11.20 -5.02
CA ASN A 216 4.22 -10.71 -4.26
C ASN A 216 3.90 -9.27 -3.82
N PHE A 217 4.31 -8.89 -2.61
CA PHE A 217 4.36 -7.47 -2.24
C PHE A 217 5.60 -6.83 -2.90
N HIS A 218 5.57 -6.79 -4.24
CA HIS A 218 6.61 -6.21 -5.07
C HIS A 218 6.51 -4.70 -5.05
N THR A 219 7.28 -4.08 -4.16
CA THR A 219 7.53 -2.64 -4.17
C THR A 219 8.59 -2.31 -5.23
N VAL A 220 8.16 -2.35 -6.50
CA VAL A 220 8.86 -1.88 -7.73
C VAL A 220 7.79 -1.46 -8.77
N GLY A 221 6.95 -0.47 -8.46
CA GLY A 221 5.84 -0.04 -9.33
C GLY A 221 5.04 1.18 -8.82
N THR A 222 3.93 0.97 -8.13
CA THR A 222 3.26 1.96 -7.23
C THR A 222 2.25 1.25 -6.32
N VAL A 223 1.93 1.80 -5.14
CA VAL A 223 1.00 1.23 -4.12
C VAL A 223 -0.14 2.22 -3.79
N ARG A 224 -1.39 1.76 -3.66
CA ARG A 224 -2.56 2.63 -3.37
C ARG A 224 -3.18 2.34 -2.00
N LEU A 225 -3.63 3.39 -1.28
CA LEU A 225 -4.32 3.30 0.01
C LEU A 225 -5.74 3.90 -0.06
N GLN A 226 -6.64 3.50 0.86
CA GLN A 226 -8.06 3.86 0.87
C GLN A 226 -8.64 3.95 2.29
N ASN A 227 -9.88 4.42 2.43
CA ASN A 227 -10.53 4.76 3.71
C ASN A 227 -9.71 5.72 4.58
N LEU A 228 -8.90 6.54 3.90
CA LEU A 228 -8.24 7.71 4.49
C LEU A 228 -9.34 8.72 4.86
N PRO A 229 -9.32 9.30 6.08
CA PRO A 229 -10.27 10.32 6.49
C PRO A 229 -10.37 11.48 5.49
N ASN A 230 -11.58 11.99 5.26
CA ASN A 230 -11.80 13.10 4.34
C ASN A 230 -11.40 14.42 5.03
N GLY A 231 -10.53 15.21 4.41
CA GLY A 231 -10.00 16.46 4.98
C GLY A 231 -8.78 16.98 4.23
N SER A 232 -8.07 17.93 4.84
CA SER A 232 -6.78 18.43 4.37
C SER A 232 -5.71 17.36 4.60
N GLY A 233 -5.04 16.91 3.54
CA GLY A 233 -4.06 15.82 3.63
C GLY A 233 -3.02 15.87 2.52
N ARG A 234 -1.91 15.15 2.68
CA ARG A 234 -0.84 15.08 1.69
C ARG A 234 -1.11 13.90 0.72
N ALA A 235 -0.95 14.11 -0.58
CA ALA A 235 -1.28 13.11 -1.61
C ALA A 235 -0.26 11.96 -1.70
N LEU A 236 -0.70 10.79 -2.20
CA LEU A 236 0.19 9.68 -2.53
C LEU A 236 0.83 9.88 -3.91
N VAL A 237 2.15 9.78 -3.98
CA VAL A 237 2.99 9.98 -5.18
C VAL A 237 3.98 8.83 -5.34
N VAL A 238 4.61 8.72 -6.51
CA VAL A 238 5.50 7.60 -6.86
C VAL A 238 6.94 8.09 -7.11
N ASP A 239 7.95 7.35 -6.64
CA ASP A 239 9.34 7.55 -7.04
C ASP A 239 9.68 6.85 -8.39
N ALA A 240 10.90 7.07 -8.91
CA ALA A 240 11.32 6.54 -10.22
C ALA A 240 11.52 5.01 -10.28
N ASN A 241 11.64 4.34 -9.13
CA ASN A 241 11.75 2.87 -9.04
C ASN A 241 10.39 2.22 -8.73
N GLY A 242 9.43 3.04 -8.32
CA GLY A 242 8.04 2.67 -8.18
C GLY A 242 7.57 2.39 -6.74
N ASN A 243 8.15 3.06 -5.74
CA ASN A 243 7.59 3.05 -4.38
C ASN A 243 6.59 4.20 -4.23
N VAL A 244 5.56 4.03 -3.38
CA VAL A 244 4.63 5.12 -3.08
C VAL A 244 4.94 5.83 -1.77
N MET A 245 4.95 7.15 -1.85
CA MET A 245 5.28 8.12 -0.80
C MET A 245 4.13 9.11 -0.59
N VAL A 246 4.21 9.94 0.46
CA VAL A 246 3.24 11.00 0.76
C VAL A 246 3.86 12.38 0.51
N ALA A 247 3.17 13.28 -0.20
CA ALA A 247 3.64 14.60 -0.65
C ALA A 247 3.96 15.60 0.48
N SER A 248 4.62 16.73 0.18
CA SER A 248 5.08 17.69 1.19
C SER A 248 4.07 18.82 1.52
N SER A 249 3.29 19.27 0.54
CA SER A 249 2.22 20.26 0.72
C SER A 249 0.88 19.59 1.07
N THR A 250 0.08 20.26 1.90
CA THR A 250 -1.27 19.81 2.23
C THR A 250 -2.22 20.13 1.07
N ILE A 251 -2.86 19.11 0.52
CA ILE A 251 -3.87 19.22 -0.53
C ILE A 251 -5.25 19.10 0.13
N THR A 252 -6.11 20.08 -0.09
CA THR A 252 -7.52 20.02 0.33
C THR A 252 -8.34 19.38 -0.78
N LYS A 253 -9.04 18.29 -0.48
CA LYS A 253 -9.89 17.62 -1.47
C LYS A 253 -11.20 18.41 -1.69
N MET A 254 -11.21 19.26 -2.70
CA MET A 254 -12.42 19.87 -3.27
C MET A 254 -12.83 19.12 -4.55
N ALA A 255 -14.11 19.21 -4.94
CA ALA A 255 -14.75 18.16 -5.74
C ALA A 255 -15.66 18.67 -6.86
N GLY A 256 -15.59 18.00 -8.03
CA GLY A 256 -16.66 17.93 -9.02
C GLY A 256 -16.71 19.05 -10.07
N GLY A 257 -17.02 18.66 -11.31
CA GLY A 257 -17.75 19.48 -12.30
C GLY A 257 -17.02 20.60 -13.04
N GLU A 258 -16.05 21.28 -12.42
CA GLU A 258 -15.56 22.57 -12.96
C GLU A 258 -14.73 22.47 -14.25
N GLU A 259 -14.02 21.37 -14.49
CA GLU A 259 -13.12 21.22 -15.66
C GLU A 259 -13.85 21.33 -17.01
N ALA A 260 -15.07 20.78 -17.11
CA ALA A 260 -15.89 20.91 -18.32
C ALA A 260 -16.40 22.35 -18.51
N GLY A 261 -16.93 22.96 -17.44
CA GLY A 261 -17.45 24.33 -17.50
C GLY A 261 -16.38 25.39 -17.78
N LEU A 262 -15.14 25.15 -17.36
CA LEU A 262 -13.99 26.02 -17.69
C LEU A 262 -13.58 25.88 -19.17
N GLN A 263 -13.60 24.67 -19.72
CA GLN A 263 -13.29 24.45 -21.13
C GLN A 263 -14.36 25.06 -22.06
N ASP A 264 -15.64 24.90 -21.72
CA ASP A 264 -16.75 25.51 -22.46
C ASP A 264 -16.65 27.05 -22.47
N GLN A 265 -16.35 27.67 -21.32
CA GLN A 265 -16.13 29.13 -21.22
C GLN A 265 -14.95 29.60 -22.10
N ILE A 266 -13.86 28.85 -22.11
CA ILE A 266 -12.67 29.16 -22.92
C ILE A 266 -13.01 29.12 -24.42
N ASP A 267 -13.83 28.18 -24.87
CA ASP A 267 -14.15 28.02 -26.29
C ASP A 267 -15.28 28.96 -26.77
N VAL A 268 -16.21 29.36 -25.89
CA VAL A 268 -17.13 30.48 -26.16
C VAL A 268 -16.36 31.78 -26.35
N LEU A 269 -15.49 32.15 -25.41
CA LEU A 269 -14.68 33.38 -25.48
C LEU A 269 -13.78 33.45 -26.72
N LYS A 270 -13.18 32.33 -27.13
CA LYS A 270 -12.41 32.26 -28.39
C LYS A 270 -13.26 32.53 -29.62
N ASN A 271 -14.51 32.08 -29.65
CA ASN A 271 -15.43 32.30 -30.76
C ASN A 271 -15.91 33.75 -30.83
N GLU A 272 -16.30 34.37 -29.72
CA GLU A 272 -16.64 35.80 -29.68
C GLU A 272 -15.47 36.69 -30.15
N ILE A 273 -14.25 36.39 -29.69
CA ILE A 273 -13.03 37.09 -30.14
C ILE A 273 -12.79 36.92 -31.65
N ARG A 274 -13.19 35.78 -32.24
CA ARG A 274 -13.08 35.53 -33.69
C ARG A 274 -14.11 36.32 -34.48
N GLU A 275 -15.38 36.29 -34.08
CA GLU A 275 -16.45 37.06 -34.74
C GLU A 275 -16.21 38.56 -34.66
N LEU A 276 -15.82 39.10 -33.50
CA LEU A 276 -15.47 40.51 -33.35
C LEU A 276 -14.31 40.91 -34.27
N LYS A 277 -13.30 40.05 -34.43
CA LYS A 277 -12.18 40.30 -35.37
C LYS A 277 -12.61 40.24 -36.85
N GLU A 278 -13.59 39.43 -37.20
CA GLU A 278 -14.14 39.36 -38.57
C GLU A 278 -15.05 40.55 -38.87
N LEU A 279 -15.94 40.93 -37.95
CA LEU A 279 -16.80 42.12 -38.08
C LEU A 279 -15.97 43.42 -38.21
N LEU A 280 -14.87 43.53 -37.46
CA LEU A 280 -13.92 44.66 -37.58
C LEU A 280 -13.13 44.67 -38.91
N LYS A 281 -12.97 43.51 -39.57
CA LYS A 281 -12.40 43.44 -40.93
C LYS A 281 -13.45 43.74 -42.00
N GLN A 282 -14.67 43.21 -41.88
CA GLN A 282 -15.76 43.42 -42.83
C GLN A 282 -16.20 44.89 -42.89
N ASN A 283 -16.28 45.59 -41.76
CA ASN A 283 -16.63 47.02 -41.72
C ASN A 283 -15.58 47.98 -42.33
N LYS A 284 -14.49 47.46 -42.92
CA LYS A 284 -13.55 48.24 -43.75
C LYS A 284 -13.62 47.93 -45.25
N VAL A 285 -14.51 47.03 -45.69
CA VAL A 285 -14.68 46.68 -47.11
C VAL A 285 -16.12 46.95 -47.53
N SER A 286 -16.24 47.97 -48.38
CA SER A 286 -17.35 48.29 -49.28
C SER A 286 -18.47 47.25 -49.43
N VAL A 287 -19.68 47.71 -49.09
CA VAL A 287 -20.90 47.61 -49.91
C VAL A 287 -20.63 47.13 -51.34
N ASP A 288 -21.18 45.97 -51.73
CA ASP A 288 -21.96 45.91 -52.98
C ASP A 288 -23.08 44.86 -52.88
N LEU A 289 -24.17 45.12 -53.61
CA LEU A 289 -25.44 44.41 -53.51
C LEU A 289 -25.94 44.13 -54.94
N SER A 290 -25.76 42.92 -55.46
CA SER A 290 -26.18 42.57 -56.82
C SER A 290 -27.57 41.92 -56.89
N SER A 291 -28.58 42.66 -56.43
CA SER A 291 -29.99 42.47 -56.81
C SER A 291 -30.49 43.82 -57.32
N GLY A 292 -30.60 43.98 -58.63
CA GLY A 292 -30.95 45.25 -59.26
C GLY A 292 -32.43 45.60 -59.10
N SER A 293 -32.75 46.61 -58.29
CA SER A 293 -34.02 47.35 -58.39
C SER A 293 -33.79 48.66 -59.16
N SER A 294 -34.67 48.96 -60.11
CA SER A 294 -34.52 50.12 -61.01
C SER A 294 -35.09 51.42 -60.40
N GLU A 295 -34.95 51.58 -59.07
CA GLU A 295 -35.53 52.68 -58.31
C GLU A 295 -34.56 53.87 -58.21
N ALA A 296 -35.09 55.09 -58.19
CA ALA A 296 -34.28 56.29 -57.96
C ALA A 296 -33.58 56.20 -56.60
N LYS A 297 -32.26 56.45 -56.58
CA LYS A 297 -31.44 56.20 -55.40
C LYS A 297 -30.40 57.28 -55.20
N LEU A 298 -30.27 57.75 -53.96
CA LEU A 298 -29.22 58.66 -53.54
C LEU A 298 -28.11 57.85 -52.88
N TYR A 299 -26.85 58.25 -53.04
CA TYR A 299 -25.71 57.59 -52.39
C TYR A 299 -25.10 58.50 -51.33
N GLN A 300 -24.33 57.91 -50.42
CA GLN A 300 -23.59 58.66 -49.42
C GLN A 300 -22.54 59.55 -50.10
N ASN A 301 -22.43 60.81 -49.65
CA ASN A 301 -21.42 61.74 -50.15
C ASN A 301 -20.01 61.21 -49.86
N ALA A 302 -19.08 61.43 -50.79
CA ALA A 302 -17.69 61.01 -50.66
C ALA A 302 -16.75 62.20 -50.94
N PRO A 303 -15.82 62.54 -50.02
CA PRO A 303 -15.67 61.98 -48.66
C PRO A 303 -16.75 62.45 -47.68
N ASN A 304 -17.01 61.65 -46.65
CA ASN A 304 -17.79 62.01 -45.45
C ASN A 304 -17.03 61.49 -44.20
N PRO A 305 -16.51 62.36 -43.30
CA PRO A 305 -16.63 63.82 -43.32
C PRO A 305 -15.99 64.49 -44.54
N ALA A 306 -16.64 65.52 -45.07
CA ALA A 306 -16.18 66.35 -46.17
C ALA A 306 -15.22 67.44 -45.67
N ARG A 307 -14.31 67.91 -46.54
CA ARG A 307 -13.47 69.10 -46.29
C ARG A 307 -13.46 69.96 -47.55
N GLY A 308 -14.13 71.11 -47.50
CA GLY A 308 -14.30 72.05 -48.63
C GLY A 308 -15.22 71.56 -49.76
N GLU A 309 -15.04 70.33 -50.23
CA GLU A 309 -15.81 69.70 -51.31
C GLU A 309 -16.21 68.25 -50.98
N THR A 310 -17.36 67.80 -51.51
CA THR A 310 -17.78 66.40 -51.50
C THR A 310 -18.70 66.09 -52.67
N SER A 311 -18.62 64.88 -53.23
CA SER A 311 -19.48 64.47 -54.34
C SER A 311 -20.58 63.52 -53.89
N ILE A 312 -21.81 63.78 -54.30
CA ILE A 312 -22.99 62.95 -54.07
C ILE A 312 -23.33 62.24 -55.39
N ARG A 313 -23.15 60.92 -55.41
CA ARG A 313 -23.64 60.08 -56.52
C ARG A 313 -25.14 59.85 -56.38
N TYR A 314 -25.81 59.67 -57.51
CA TYR A 314 -27.23 59.35 -57.58
C TYR A 314 -27.51 58.44 -58.79
N TYR A 315 -28.62 57.71 -58.74
CA TYR A 315 -29.22 57.03 -59.88
C TYR A 315 -30.64 57.57 -60.08
N LEU A 316 -30.95 58.01 -61.30
CA LEU A 316 -32.25 58.57 -61.69
C LEU A 316 -32.80 57.81 -62.90
N PRO A 317 -33.85 56.98 -62.76
CA PRO A 317 -34.44 56.21 -63.86
C PRO A 317 -34.85 57.10 -65.04
N LYS A 318 -34.76 56.58 -66.27
CA LYS A 318 -35.04 57.33 -67.51
C LYS A 318 -36.44 57.95 -67.54
N GLU A 319 -37.44 57.21 -67.06
CA GLU A 319 -38.84 57.64 -67.00
C GLU A 319 -39.17 58.59 -65.82
N SER A 320 -38.16 59.07 -65.10
CA SER A 320 -38.36 60.01 -63.98
C SER A 320 -38.67 61.41 -64.49
N GLY A 321 -39.64 62.10 -63.86
CA GLY A 321 -39.89 63.53 -64.07
C GLY A 321 -38.77 64.45 -63.56
N ASP A 322 -39.12 65.70 -63.28
CA ASP A 322 -38.17 66.68 -62.72
C ASP A 322 -37.63 66.22 -61.38
N ALA A 323 -36.31 66.35 -61.21
CA ALA A 323 -35.59 65.84 -60.04
C ALA A 323 -34.61 66.87 -59.51
N SER A 324 -34.43 66.91 -58.19
CA SER A 324 -33.46 67.79 -57.53
C SER A 324 -32.92 67.20 -56.24
N VAL A 325 -31.73 67.63 -55.84
CA VAL A 325 -31.19 67.41 -54.49
C VAL A 325 -31.21 68.73 -53.74
N SER A 326 -31.87 68.74 -52.59
CA SER A 326 -31.94 69.86 -51.66
C SER A 326 -31.13 69.56 -50.41
N VAL A 327 -30.28 70.49 -49.99
CA VAL A 327 -29.38 70.40 -48.83
C VAL A 327 -29.87 71.33 -47.73
N TYR A 328 -29.98 70.81 -46.52
CA TYR A 328 -30.49 71.49 -45.33
C TYR A 328 -29.47 71.44 -44.18
N ASN A 329 -29.41 72.47 -43.34
CA ASN A 329 -28.62 72.44 -42.11
C ASN A 329 -29.33 71.67 -40.98
N ILE A 330 -28.68 71.45 -39.84
CA ILE A 330 -29.29 70.76 -38.67
C ILE A 330 -30.59 71.41 -38.17
N SER A 331 -30.78 72.71 -38.41
CA SER A 331 -31.99 73.46 -38.03
C SER A 331 -33.12 73.34 -39.06
N GLY A 332 -32.95 72.52 -40.11
CA GLY A 332 -33.95 72.30 -41.17
C GLY A 332 -34.05 73.43 -42.20
N GLN A 333 -33.17 74.44 -42.17
CA GLN A 333 -33.17 75.51 -43.15
C GLN A 333 -32.55 75.03 -44.46
N LEU A 334 -33.18 75.35 -45.59
CA LEU A 334 -32.66 75.03 -46.93
C LEU A 334 -31.43 75.89 -47.24
N VAL A 335 -30.31 75.23 -47.56
CA VAL A 335 -29.01 75.86 -47.84
C VAL A 335 -28.70 75.89 -49.33
N LYS A 336 -29.07 74.84 -50.08
CA LYS A 336 -28.78 74.73 -51.53
C LYS A 336 -29.75 73.75 -52.20
N THR A 337 -30.19 74.04 -53.42
CA THR A 337 -30.93 73.09 -54.27
C THR A 337 -30.25 72.98 -55.62
N ILE A 338 -30.10 71.75 -56.12
CA ILE A 338 -29.42 71.43 -57.39
C ILE A 338 -30.35 70.54 -58.22
N ALA A 339 -30.73 70.98 -59.42
CA ALA A 339 -31.55 70.20 -60.33
C ALA A 339 -30.72 69.08 -61.00
N LEU A 340 -31.26 67.86 -61.01
CA LEU A 340 -30.65 66.68 -61.62
C LEU A 340 -31.12 66.56 -63.08
N LYS A 341 -30.27 66.97 -64.02
CA LYS A 341 -30.60 66.97 -65.46
C LYS A 341 -30.31 65.62 -66.13
N GLU A 342 -29.33 64.88 -65.64
CA GLU A 342 -28.89 63.62 -66.24
C GLU A 342 -29.70 62.44 -65.71
N LYS A 343 -30.09 61.54 -66.61
CA LYS A 343 -30.78 60.27 -66.28
C LYS A 343 -29.76 59.13 -66.33
N GLY A 344 -29.96 58.12 -65.49
CA GLY A 344 -28.98 57.06 -65.22
C GLY A 344 -28.15 57.36 -63.97
N ASN A 345 -26.93 56.85 -63.91
CA ASN A 345 -25.98 57.16 -62.84
C ASN A 345 -25.35 58.53 -63.10
N GLY A 346 -25.43 59.44 -62.12
CA GLY A 346 -24.80 60.75 -62.16
C GLY A 346 -24.14 61.11 -60.84
N SER A 347 -23.44 62.25 -60.81
CA SER A 347 -22.85 62.80 -59.58
C SER A 347 -22.99 64.32 -59.56
N ILE A 348 -23.29 64.89 -58.40
CA ILE A 348 -23.24 66.34 -58.16
C ILE A 348 -22.10 66.64 -57.19
N SER A 349 -21.38 67.75 -57.39
CA SER A 349 -20.38 68.21 -56.43
C SER A 349 -20.93 69.33 -55.55
N ILE A 350 -20.67 69.24 -54.25
CA ILE A 350 -21.09 70.19 -53.23
C ILE A 350 -19.86 70.87 -52.67
N THR A 351 -19.72 72.15 -52.98
CA THR A 351 -18.66 73.05 -52.50
C THR A 351 -19.24 74.22 -51.69
N GLY A 352 -18.41 74.80 -50.83
CA GLY A 352 -18.70 76.07 -50.14
C GLY A 352 -19.68 75.96 -48.98
N LEU A 353 -19.73 74.81 -48.31
CA LEU A 353 -20.43 74.65 -47.04
C LEU A 353 -19.46 74.85 -45.88
N GLN A 354 -19.93 75.46 -44.78
CA GLN A 354 -19.18 75.63 -43.54
C GLN A 354 -19.14 74.33 -42.74
N GLY A 355 -18.20 74.20 -41.80
CA GLY A 355 -18.14 73.07 -40.87
C GLY A 355 -19.47 72.88 -40.11
N GLY A 356 -19.98 71.65 -40.12
CA GLY A 356 -21.29 71.35 -39.55
C GLY A 356 -21.95 70.11 -40.14
N ALA A 357 -23.04 69.66 -39.51
CA ALA A 357 -23.86 68.57 -40.02
C ALA A 357 -25.00 69.09 -40.91
N TYR A 358 -25.26 68.36 -41.98
CA TYR A 358 -26.29 68.68 -42.97
C TYR A 358 -27.09 67.43 -43.33
N VAL A 359 -28.32 67.62 -43.80
CA VAL A 359 -29.16 66.58 -44.41
C VAL A 359 -29.40 66.96 -45.85
N TYR A 360 -29.19 66.05 -46.80
CA TYR A 360 -29.51 66.27 -48.21
C TYR A 360 -30.52 65.23 -48.69
N GLN A 361 -31.47 65.68 -49.49
CA GLN A 361 -32.66 64.94 -49.90
C GLN A 361 -32.81 64.98 -51.41
N MET A 362 -33.03 63.82 -52.04
CA MET A 362 -33.42 63.72 -53.44
C MET A 362 -34.95 63.71 -53.56
N THR A 363 -35.45 64.60 -54.41
CA THR A 363 -36.89 64.74 -54.71
C THR A 363 -37.09 64.49 -56.20
N VAL A 364 -38.09 63.69 -56.58
CA VAL A 364 -38.44 63.37 -57.98
C VAL A 364 -39.95 63.53 -58.15
N GLY A 365 -40.39 64.30 -59.15
CA GLY A 365 -41.81 64.57 -59.39
C GLY A 365 -42.54 65.19 -58.19
N GLY A 366 -41.81 65.98 -57.38
CA GLY A 366 -42.33 66.59 -56.15
C GLY A 366 -42.36 65.68 -54.91
N LYS A 367 -41.98 64.40 -55.01
CA LYS A 367 -41.93 63.45 -53.87
C LYS A 367 -40.49 63.23 -53.38
N ASN A 368 -40.29 63.21 -52.06
CA ASN A 368 -39.03 62.75 -51.45
C ASN A 368 -38.83 61.26 -51.79
N ILE A 369 -37.65 60.91 -52.27
CA ILE A 369 -37.23 59.53 -52.57
C ILE A 369 -36.25 58.99 -51.54
N ASP A 370 -35.24 59.78 -51.16
CA ASP A 370 -34.17 59.37 -50.23
C ASP A 370 -33.52 60.61 -49.58
N SER A 371 -33.13 60.49 -48.31
CA SER A 371 -32.49 61.53 -47.51
C SER A 371 -31.29 60.97 -46.77
N LYS A 372 -30.14 61.66 -46.82
CA LYS A 372 -28.91 61.25 -46.12
C LYS A 372 -28.27 62.39 -45.35
N LYS A 373 -27.45 62.04 -44.37
CA LYS A 373 -26.70 63.00 -43.55
C LYS A 373 -25.27 63.11 -44.04
N MET A 374 -24.71 64.31 -44.04
CA MET A 374 -23.26 64.54 -44.23
C MET A 374 -22.71 65.40 -43.11
N LEU A 375 -21.44 65.19 -42.77
CA LEU A 375 -20.67 66.05 -41.91
C LEU A 375 -19.64 66.78 -42.75
N VAL A 376 -19.56 68.10 -42.63
CA VAL A 376 -18.50 68.93 -43.19
C VAL A 376 -17.58 69.32 -42.03
N GLN A 377 -16.28 69.23 -42.25
CA GLN A 377 -15.23 69.78 -41.39
C GLN A 377 -14.64 71.01 -42.10
N ASP A 378 -14.28 72.02 -41.30
CA ASP A 378 -13.49 73.17 -41.77
C ASP A 378 -12.07 72.75 -42.21
#